data_AF-A0A1L6I0M9-F1
#
_entry.id   AF-A0A1L6I0M9-F1
#
_cell.length_a   1.000
_cell.length_b   1.000
_cell.length_c   1.000
_cell.angle_alpha   90.00
_cell.angle_beta   90.00
_cell.angle_gamma   90.00
#
_symmetry.space_group_name_H-M   'P 1'
#
loop_
_entity.id
_entity.type
_entity.pdbx_description
1 polymer ?
#
loop_
_entity_poly.entity_id
_entity_poly.type
_entity_poly.pdbx_seq_one_letter_code
_entity_poly.pdbx_strand_id
1 'polypeptide(L)'
;MGWGFRKSIKIAPGLRVNLSKSGISTSIGGKGLTYNTRGRVTASIPGTGIRFTHSMKARRTANPVRSVVAGSSRIDSTTTDRLSKREQAARDFVAQVQSRTTDALLQYLLSHGVYVRRDELSEAVTLEEHQGFLETLNREFDATTKSIKLAVDIGSISLAEKEKAMLAVYEIERKCSANLGERGQLASEAVSLANAVVLWPKSPNFVAPFLAGLLGSFFIFLNSFPIGLVFLAVGFGYGLFSLKSFSKKRAAAIEAFEAANARFDSLLEVEISPRPALAEADDLMREKAIAFVVLTVVIAVLAGYHRTQDGHQEAAVPSGTEAIVASAANTVAQEQAGSQHPDFSWLVGKYPSDVATDKRFRAAFNHISRADWKKFVDRLAVNDAAGIQRKDGYIVGEGCKAHLCNSDNAAFVINATTGRGDIVFRETVDYSSGKAVVKSVTWKDLPLESTPLADWIQSNNNAPMSAAPVSTAPVSAPATQQTSFDCSKARSDAEHLVCNDPELAADDVELASIYAKAKAAATDQIAFKVRTRAEWNYREQTCHDRECLVRWYADQKTALQQIAETGNVAGN
;
A
#
# COMPACT_ATOMS: atom_id res chain seq x y z
N MET A 1 -10.02 -23.24 1.80
CA MET A 1 -9.49 -23.52 3.14
C MET A 1 -8.14 -24.21 2.98
N GLY A 2 -7.06 -23.45 2.81
CA GLY A 2 -5.72 -24.02 2.60
C GLY A 2 -4.94 -24.06 3.91
N TRP A 3 -4.41 -25.22 4.28
CA TRP A 3 -3.54 -25.40 5.45
C TRP A 3 -2.31 -24.49 5.33
N GLY A 4 -2.01 -23.73 6.39
CA GLY A 4 -0.85 -22.84 6.43
C GLY A 4 0.30 -23.47 7.21
N PHE A 5 1.45 -23.66 6.55
CA PHE A 5 2.67 -24.11 7.22
C PHE A 5 3.49 -22.91 7.71
N ARG A 6 3.75 -22.84 9.02
CA ARG A 6 4.67 -21.88 9.66
C ARG A 6 5.49 -22.63 10.72
N LYS A 7 6.81 -22.68 10.55
CA LYS A 7 7.73 -23.29 11.54
C LYS A 7 8.86 -22.31 11.85
N SER A 8 9.17 -22.12 13.14
CA SER A 8 10.26 -21.26 13.61
C SER A 8 11.28 -22.13 14.35
N ILE A 9 12.53 -22.15 13.89
CA ILE A 9 13.60 -22.99 14.42
C ILE A 9 14.69 -22.08 15.02
N LYS A 10 15.09 -22.34 16.27
CA LYS A 10 16.13 -21.59 16.98
C LYS A 10 17.47 -22.28 16.76
N ILE A 11 18.40 -21.60 16.09
CA ILE A 11 19.69 -22.18 15.68
C ILE A 11 20.81 -21.78 16.66
N ALA A 12 20.78 -20.55 17.16
CA ALA A 12 21.71 -20.04 18.17
C ALA A 12 21.02 -18.96 19.05
N PRO A 13 21.60 -18.55 20.20
CA PRO A 13 21.07 -17.44 21.00
C PRO A 13 20.97 -16.14 20.18
N GLY A 14 19.74 -15.70 19.88
CA GLY A 14 19.49 -14.50 19.07
C GLY A 14 19.35 -14.74 17.56
N LEU A 15 19.35 -15.99 17.09
CA LEU A 15 19.14 -16.31 15.66
C LEU A 15 17.98 -17.30 15.49
N ARG A 16 16.94 -16.88 14.77
CA ARG A 16 15.75 -17.71 14.47
C ARG A 16 15.45 -17.74 12.98
N VAL A 17 15.20 -18.93 12.43
CA VAL A 17 14.78 -19.10 11.03
C VAL A 17 13.28 -19.35 10.99
N ASN A 18 12.56 -18.54 10.22
CA ASN A 18 11.11 -18.63 10.03
C ASN A 18 10.80 -19.17 8.64
N LEU A 19 10.24 -20.38 8.59
CA LEU A 19 9.75 -21.06 7.40
C LEU A 19 8.25 -20.76 7.24
N SER A 20 7.84 -20.26 6.07
CA SER A 20 6.44 -19.93 5.76
C SER A 20 6.14 -20.15 4.28
N LYS A 21 4.86 -20.14 3.89
CA LYS A 21 4.43 -20.27 2.47
C LYS A 21 5.03 -19.21 1.53
N SER A 22 5.49 -18.06 2.04
CA SER A 22 6.12 -16.99 1.26
C SER A 22 7.66 -17.07 1.21
N GLY A 23 8.25 -18.19 1.63
CA GLY A 23 9.69 -18.46 1.61
C GLY A 23 10.33 -18.46 3.00
N ILE A 24 11.65 -18.56 3.04
CA ILE A 24 12.49 -18.53 4.24
C ILE A 24 12.74 -17.06 4.65
N SER A 25 12.73 -16.77 5.95
CA SER A 25 13.21 -15.48 6.47
C SER A 25 13.97 -15.70 7.75
N THR A 26 15.14 -15.08 7.88
CA THR A 26 15.96 -15.18 9.09
C THR A 26 15.70 -13.93 9.93
N SER A 27 15.47 -14.16 11.23
CA SER A 27 15.31 -13.11 12.24
C SER A 27 16.55 -13.12 13.12
N ILE A 28 17.36 -12.09 12.95
CA ILE A 28 18.61 -11.84 13.65
C ILE A 28 18.31 -10.84 14.77
N GLY A 29 18.34 -11.33 16.00
CA GLY A 29 18.25 -10.52 17.20
C GLY A 29 17.49 -11.19 18.36
N GLY A 30 17.88 -10.82 19.58
CA GLY A 30 17.38 -11.37 20.84
C GLY A 30 16.24 -10.55 21.44
N LYS A 31 15.98 -10.75 22.74
CA LYS A 31 15.03 -9.89 23.49
C LYS A 31 15.50 -8.44 23.32
N GLY A 32 14.72 -7.63 22.63
CA GLY A 32 14.95 -6.19 22.53
C GLY A 32 15.26 -5.63 21.13
N LEU A 33 15.75 -6.43 20.19
CA LEU A 33 15.93 -5.98 18.81
C LEU A 33 15.98 -7.20 17.92
N THR A 34 15.20 -7.21 16.85
CA THR A 34 15.07 -8.34 15.93
C THR A 34 14.95 -7.81 14.51
N TYR A 35 15.99 -8.00 13.71
CA TYR A 35 16.04 -7.69 12.29
C TYR A 35 15.63 -8.92 11.48
N ASN A 36 14.69 -8.77 10.54
CA ASN A 36 14.32 -9.84 9.61
C ASN A 36 14.86 -9.53 8.22
N THR A 37 15.42 -10.53 7.53
CA THR A 37 15.98 -10.39 6.16
C THR A 37 15.01 -9.85 5.12
N ARG A 38 13.69 -9.87 5.37
CA ARG A 38 12.67 -9.22 4.55
C ARG A 38 12.53 -7.71 4.79
N GLY A 39 13.53 -7.07 5.40
CA GLY A 39 13.59 -5.65 5.68
C GLY A 39 12.68 -5.19 6.82
N ARG A 40 12.22 -6.11 7.68
CA ARG A 40 11.38 -5.79 8.85
C ARG A 40 12.25 -5.73 10.10
N VAL A 41 12.46 -4.54 10.64
CA VAL A 41 13.19 -4.30 11.89
C VAL A 41 12.19 -4.22 13.02
N THR A 42 12.36 -5.01 14.07
CA THR A 42 11.54 -5.00 15.28
C THR A 42 12.40 -4.68 16.49
N ALA A 43 12.43 -3.43 16.94
CA ALA A 43 12.97 -3.08 18.25
C ALA A 43 11.94 -3.45 19.31
N SER A 44 12.35 -3.96 20.46
CA SER A 44 11.48 -4.19 21.61
C SER A 44 12.23 -3.88 22.90
N ILE A 45 11.57 -3.83 24.04
CA ILE A 45 12.28 -3.75 25.32
C ILE A 45 11.91 -5.01 26.12
N PRO A 46 12.90 -5.82 26.57
CA PRO A 46 12.64 -7.07 27.28
C PRO A 46 11.80 -6.81 28.54
N GLY A 47 10.71 -7.56 28.74
CA GLY A 47 9.89 -7.47 29.96
C GLY A 47 8.86 -6.33 29.98
N THR A 48 8.83 -5.42 28.99
CA THR A 48 7.90 -4.28 28.96
C THR A 48 6.79 -4.40 27.91
N GLY A 49 6.84 -5.45 27.08
CA GLY A 49 5.89 -5.70 25.99
C GLY A 49 5.94 -4.70 24.83
N ILE A 50 6.82 -3.70 24.90
CA ILE A 50 6.98 -2.66 23.88
C ILE A 50 7.73 -3.26 22.70
N ARG A 51 7.15 -3.18 21.49
CA ARG A 51 7.80 -3.54 20.22
C ARG A 51 7.48 -2.49 19.15
N PHE A 52 8.50 -2.01 18.46
CA PHE A 52 8.43 -1.11 17.32
C PHE A 52 8.88 -1.87 16.07
N THR A 53 7.98 -2.05 15.11
CA THR A 53 8.26 -2.78 13.87
C THR A 53 8.20 -1.85 12.67
N HIS A 54 9.28 -1.75 11.90
CA HIS A 54 9.37 -0.93 10.68
C HIS A 54 9.79 -1.80 9.48
N SER A 55 9.12 -1.66 8.32
CA SER A 55 9.44 -2.43 7.10
C SER A 55 10.01 -1.55 5.99
N MET A 56 11.23 -1.83 5.54
CA MET A 56 11.99 -1.00 4.59
C MET A 56 11.66 -1.26 3.11
N LYS A 57 10.45 -1.72 2.76
CA LYS A 57 10.10 -1.99 1.36
C LYS A 57 9.48 -0.75 0.71
N ALA A 58 10.28 -0.02 -0.07
CA ALA A 58 9.80 1.01 -0.97
C ALA A 58 8.91 0.39 -2.07
N ARG A 59 7.70 0.93 -2.21
CA ARG A 59 6.75 0.55 -3.28
C ARG A 59 7.34 1.00 -4.62
N ARG A 60 7.68 0.05 -5.50
CA ARG A 60 8.08 0.32 -6.88
C ARG A 60 6.97 1.11 -7.59
N THR A 61 7.17 2.40 -7.79
CA THR A 61 6.42 3.20 -8.76
C THR A 61 7.36 3.60 -9.89
N ALA A 62 7.03 3.17 -11.11
CA ALA A 62 7.79 3.42 -12.32
C ALA A 62 7.70 4.90 -12.75
N ASN A 63 8.85 5.59 -12.84
CA ASN A 63 9.27 6.48 -13.94
C ASN A 63 10.42 7.40 -13.46
N PRO A 64 11.67 7.22 -13.93
CA PRO A 64 12.86 7.87 -13.35
C PRO A 64 13.11 9.31 -13.81
N VAL A 65 12.29 9.90 -14.69
CA VAL A 65 12.56 11.24 -15.25
C VAL A 65 11.76 12.34 -14.55
N ARG A 66 10.65 12.02 -13.87
CA ARG A 66 9.85 13.01 -13.13
C ARG A 66 10.35 13.23 -11.69
N SER A 67 11.09 12.28 -11.12
CA SER A 67 11.70 12.39 -9.79
C SER A 67 12.92 13.30 -9.75
N VAL A 68 13.64 13.44 -10.86
CA VAL A 68 14.83 14.31 -10.95
C VAL A 68 14.44 15.79 -11.00
N VAL A 69 13.33 16.13 -11.67
CA VAL A 69 12.88 17.53 -11.81
C VAL A 69 11.95 17.96 -10.65
N ALA A 70 11.17 17.05 -10.05
CA ALA A 70 10.39 17.34 -8.85
C ALA A 70 11.22 17.30 -7.54
N GLY A 71 12.39 16.62 -7.56
CA GLY A 71 13.31 16.55 -6.42
C GLY A 71 14.16 17.81 -6.22
N SER A 72 14.26 18.69 -7.22
CA SER A 72 15.08 19.91 -7.13
C SER A 72 14.35 21.14 -6.56
N SER A 73 13.05 21.06 -6.29
CA SER A 73 12.25 22.24 -5.85
C SER A 73 11.42 22.02 -4.57
N ARG A 74 11.58 20.87 -3.89
CA ARG A 74 10.99 20.63 -2.55
C ARG A 74 11.94 19.88 -1.63
N ILE A 75 13.14 20.42 -1.47
CA ILE A 75 13.95 20.09 -0.30
C ILE A 75 13.78 21.26 0.67
N ASP A 76 12.66 21.24 1.38
CA ASP A 76 12.55 21.93 2.65
C ASP A 76 13.45 21.16 3.62
N SER A 77 14.48 21.85 4.11
CA SER A 77 15.63 21.28 4.80
C SER A 77 15.39 21.06 6.30
N THR A 78 14.13 20.88 6.71
CA THR A 78 13.72 21.06 8.11
C THR A 78 12.99 19.88 8.73
N THR A 79 12.98 18.68 8.14
CA THR A 79 12.58 17.46 8.90
C THR A 79 13.20 16.18 8.34
N THR A 80 14.52 16.15 8.22
CA THR A 80 15.25 14.97 8.68
C THR A 80 15.50 15.21 10.16
N ASP A 81 15.15 14.25 11.01
CA ASP A 81 15.87 14.13 12.27
C ASP A 81 17.34 14.05 11.87
N ARG A 82 18.07 15.16 12.06
CA ARG A 82 19.46 15.29 11.63
C ARG A 82 20.26 14.34 12.50
N LEU A 83 20.38 13.08 12.05
CA LEU A 83 21.42 12.17 12.52
C LEU A 83 22.70 13.01 12.59
N SER A 84 23.32 13.06 13.78
CA SER A 84 24.52 13.85 13.94
C SER A 84 25.55 13.41 12.89
N LYS A 85 26.42 14.31 12.42
CA LYS A 85 27.49 13.93 11.47
C LYS A 85 28.29 12.70 11.96
N ARG A 86 28.38 12.52 13.28
CA ARG A 86 29.00 11.38 13.94
C ARG A 86 28.19 10.09 13.77
N GLU A 87 26.87 10.16 13.89
CA GLU A 87 25.97 9.02 13.72
C GLU A 87 25.89 8.59 12.24
N GLN A 88 25.85 9.55 11.31
CA GLN A 88 25.93 9.24 9.87
C GLN A 88 27.24 8.52 9.55
N ALA A 89 28.38 9.06 10.02
CA ALA A 89 29.68 8.43 9.83
C ALA A 89 29.81 7.05 10.51
N ALA A 90 29.07 6.78 11.58
CA ALA A 90 29.01 5.47 12.22
C ALA A 90 28.19 4.48 11.37
N ARG A 91 27.05 4.91 10.83
CA ARG A 91 26.22 4.08 9.94
C ARG A 91 26.92 3.76 8.62
N ASP A 92 27.57 4.75 8.01
CA ASP A 92 28.32 4.57 6.77
C ASP A 92 29.48 3.58 6.98
N PHE A 93 30.16 3.68 8.13
CA PHE A 93 31.20 2.73 8.52
C PHE A 93 30.66 1.30 8.68
N VAL A 94 29.54 1.13 9.39
CA VAL A 94 28.91 -0.20 9.56
C VAL A 94 28.51 -0.78 8.20
N ALA A 95 27.91 0.02 7.33
CA ALA A 95 27.53 -0.40 5.98
C ALA A 95 28.76 -0.81 5.14
N GLN A 96 29.85 -0.06 5.26
CA GLN A 96 31.12 -0.38 4.57
C GLN A 96 31.71 -1.71 5.05
N VAL A 97 31.82 -1.92 6.37
CA VAL A 97 32.32 -3.17 6.96
C VAL A 97 31.46 -4.35 6.51
N GLN A 98 30.14 -4.24 6.64
CA GLN A 98 29.21 -5.31 6.23
C GLN A 98 29.29 -5.62 4.74
N SER A 99 29.29 -4.59 3.87
CA SER A 99 29.34 -4.80 2.42
C SER A 99 30.62 -5.53 2.02
N ARG A 100 31.77 -5.08 2.51
CA ARG A 100 33.07 -5.66 2.15
C ARG A 100 33.22 -7.10 2.64
N THR A 101 32.84 -7.37 3.89
CA THR A 101 32.84 -8.74 4.43
C THR A 101 31.88 -9.65 3.65
N THR A 102 30.69 -9.16 3.31
CA THR A 102 29.70 -9.90 2.53
C THR A 102 30.23 -10.22 1.13
N ASP A 103 30.86 -9.25 0.47
CA ASP A 103 31.38 -9.41 -0.89
C ASP A 103 32.53 -10.42 -0.92
N ALA A 104 33.43 -10.39 0.07
CA ALA A 104 34.50 -11.38 0.21
C ALA A 104 33.96 -12.81 0.37
N LEU A 105 32.96 -12.99 1.23
CA LEU A 105 32.33 -14.28 1.47
C LEU A 105 31.55 -14.79 0.27
N LEU A 106 30.81 -13.91 -0.42
CA LEU A 106 30.10 -14.28 -1.63
C LEU A 106 31.06 -14.71 -2.73
N GLN A 107 32.17 -13.99 -2.92
CA GLN A 107 33.17 -14.37 -3.90
C GLN A 107 33.78 -15.74 -3.57
N TYR A 108 34.08 -16.00 -2.30
CA TYR A 108 34.51 -17.30 -1.83
C TYR A 108 33.49 -18.40 -2.14
N LEU A 109 32.23 -18.25 -1.72
CA LEU A 109 31.19 -19.28 -1.92
C LEU A 109 30.86 -19.51 -3.39
N LEU A 110 30.73 -18.45 -4.19
CA LEU A 110 30.52 -18.56 -5.64
C LEU A 110 31.68 -19.30 -6.31
N SER A 111 32.92 -19.09 -5.87
CA SER A 111 34.07 -19.82 -6.40
C SER A 111 34.08 -21.31 -6.07
N HIS A 112 33.33 -21.75 -5.06
CA HIS A 112 33.14 -23.17 -4.76
C HIS A 112 31.96 -23.79 -5.52
N GLY A 113 31.16 -22.99 -6.23
CA GLY A 113 29.96 -23.48 -6.93
C GLY A 113 28.66 -23.29 -6.15
N VAL A 114 28.69 -22.53 -5.06
CA VAL A 114 27.49 -22.23 -4.25
C VAL A 114 26.86 -20.93 -4.76
N TYR A 115 25.69 -21.04 -5.38
CA TYR A 115 24.94 -19.85 -5.81
C TYR A 115 24.07 -19.31 -4.69
N VAL A 116 24.42 -18.10 -4.23
CA VAL A 116 23.71 -17.41 -3.16
C VAL A 116 23.68 -15.89 -3.39
N ARG A 117 22.57 -15.25 -3.03
CA ARG A 117 22.40 -13.79 -3.04
C ARG A 117 22.82 -13.19 -1.69
N ARG A 118 23.16 -11.90 -1.70
CA ARG A 118 23.57 -11.13 -0.49
C ARG A 118 22.60 -11.30 0.70
N ASP A 119 21.30 -11.41 0.45
CA ASP A 119 20.25 -11.53 1.49
C ASP A 119 20.08 -12.95 2.06
N GLU A 120 20.62 -13.97 1.38
CA GLU A 120 20.53 -15.39 1.75
C GLU A 120 21.90 -15.98 2.14
N LEU A 121 22.95 -15.14 2.21
CA LEU A 121 24.31 -15.55 2.58
C LEU A 121 24.37 -16.33 3.91
N SER A 122 23.49 -16.00 4.87
CA SER A 122 23.44 -16.70 6.16
C SER A 122 23.12 -18.20 6.04
N GLU A 123 22.46 -18.64 4.98
CA GLU A 123 22.17 -20.05 4.72
C GLU A 123 23.39 -20.75 4.09
N ALA A 124 24.09 -20.07 3.18
CA ALA A 124 25.31 -20.61 2.57
C ALA A 124 26.45 -20.81 3.57
N VAL A 125 26.58 -19.89 4.54
CA VAL A 125 27.59 -19.98 5.61
C VAL A 125 27.29 -21.11 6.59
N THR A 126 26.15 -21.82 6.49
CA THR A 126 25.84 -23.00 7.33
C THR A 126 26.17 -24.34 6.67
N LEU A 127 26.64 -24.34 5.41
CA LEU A 127 27.05 -25.56 4.73
C LEU A 127 28.24 -26.20 5.45
N GLU A 128 28.14 -27.50 5.74
CA GLU A 128 29.15 -28.26 6.48
C GLU A 128 30.51 -28.23 5.80
N GLU A 129 30.53 -28.32 4.47
CA GLU A 129 31.74 -28.33 3.64
C GLU A 129 32.62 -27.08 3.82
N HIS A 130 32.02 -25.92 4.11
CA HIS A 130 32.75 -24.66 4.27
C HIS A 130 33.07 -24.31 5.73
N GLN A 131 32.54 -25.05 6.72
CA GLN A 131 32.74 -24.72 8.14
C GLN A 131 34.22 -24.68 8.52
N GLY A 132 35.02 -25.64 8.04
CA GLY A 132 36.44 -25.72 8.38
C GLY A 132 37.22 -24.45 7.99
N PHE A 133 36.92 -23.86 6.83
CA PHE A 133 37.51 -22.58 6.44
C PHE A 133 36.91 -21.41 7.23
N LEU A 134 35.58 -21.36 7.38
CA LEU A 134 34.89 -20.27 8.07
C LEU A 134 35.31 -20.16 9.54
N GLU A 135 35.61 -21.27 10.20
CA GLU A 135 36.14 -21.28 11.57
C GLU A 135 37.47 -20.53 11.70
N THR A 136 38.30 -20.52 10.64
CA THR A 136 39.56 -19.76 10.62
C THR A 136 39.34 -18.24 10.62
N LEU A 137 38.12 -17.78 10.32
CA LEU A 137 37.73 -16.37 10.27
C LEU A 137 37.05 -15.89 11.55
N ASN A 138 36.75 -16.77 12.50
CA ASN A 138 35.97 -16.44 13.71
C ASN A 138 36.54 -15.24 14.47
N ARG A 139 37.88 -15.19 14.62
CA ARG A 139 38.55 -14.06 15.29
C ARG A 139 38.29 -12.73 14.60
N GLU A 140 38.31 -12.72 13.27
CA GLU A 140 38.06 -11.52 12.48
C GLU A 140 36.56 -11.15 12.47
N PHE A 141 35.66 -12.14 12.44
CA PHE A 141 34.22 -11.91 12.59
C PHE A 141 33.85 -11.34 13.96
N ASP A 142 34.48 -11.81 15.03
CA ASP A 142 34.27 -11.28 16.37
C ASP A 142 34.71 -9.81 16.46
N ALA A 143 35.84 -9.47 15.85
CA ALA A 143 36.35 -8.10 15.82
C ALA A 143 35.39 -7.15 15.06
N THR A 144 34.93 -7.55 13.87
CA THR A 144 33.98 -6.76 13.09
C THR A 144 32.61 -6.66 13.77
N THR A 145 32.09 -7.76 14.32
CA THR A 145 30.81 -7.80 15.04
C THR A 145 30.83 -6.92 16.29
N LYS A 146 31.92 -6.93 17.06
CA LYS A 146 32.08 -6.07 18.23
C LYS A 146 32.02 -4.60 17.86
N SER A 147 32.73 -4.19 16.81
CA SER A 147 32.71 -2.81 16.32
C SER A 147 31.35 -2.39 15.77
N ILE A 148 30.64 -3.28 15.06
CA ILE A 148 29.27 -3.01 14.58
C ILE A 148 28.30 -2.81 15.75
N LYS A 149 28.34 -3.70 16.76
CA LYS A 149 27.49 -3.57 17.96
C LYS A 149 27.72 -2.24 18.67
N LEU A 150 28.99 -1.88 18.90
CA LEU A 150 29.35 -0.59 19.51
C LEU A 150 28.82 0.60 18.71
N ALA A 151 28.94 0.58 17.39
CA ALA A 151 28.44 1.65 16.53
C ALA A 151 26.90 1.77 16.55
N VAL A 152 26.19 0.66 16.64
CA VAL A 152 24.70 0.64 16.72
C VAL A 152 24.20 1.06 18.10
N ASP A 153 24.86 0.60 19.18
CA ASP A 153 24.41 0.84 20.55
C ASP A 153 24.73 2.27 21.03
N ILE A 154 25.88 2.82 20.65
CA ILE A 154 26.38 4.12 21.14
C ILE A 154 26.11 5.24 20.10
N GLY A 155 25.80 4.89 18.84
CA GLY A 155 25.63 5.86 17.75
C GLY A 155 26.94 6.58 17.35
N SER A 156 28.08 6.17 17.93
CA SER A 156 29.41 6.66 17.60
C SER A 156 30.45 5.56 17.85
N ILE A 157 31.59 5.65 17.18
CA ILE A 157 32.68 4.67 17.27
C ILE A 157 34.02 5.42 17.23
N SER A 158 34.97 4.99 18.05
CA SER A 158 36.30 5.60 18.10
C SER A 158 37.13 5.21 16.86
N LEU A 159 38.19 5.99 16.60
CA LEU A 159 39.11 5.73 15.50
C LEU A 159 39.81 4.37 15.66
N ALA A 160 40.21 4.01 16.89
CA ALA A 160 40.90 2.75 17.16
C ALA A 160 40.01 1.53 16.88
N GLU A 161 38.72 1.58 17.27
CA GLU A 161 37.77 0.50 16.96
C GLU A 161 37.46 0.41 15.46
N LYS A 162 37.46 1.55 14.75
CA LYS A 162 37.31 1.59 13.29
C LYS A 162 38.50 0.92 12.61
N GLU A 163 39.72 1.30 12.96
CA GLU A 163 40.95 0.72 12.41
C GLU A 163 41.00 -0.79 12.68
N LYS A 164 40.70 -1.21 13.91
CA LYS A 164 40.69 -2.63 14.28
C LYS A 164 39.68 -3.45 13.46
N ALA A 165 38.47 -2.93 13.25
CA ALA A 165 37.49 -3.60 12.42
C ALA A 165 37.89 -3.62 10.94
N MET A 166 38.48 -2.54 10.42
CA MET A 166 38.97 -2.53 9.04
C MET A 166 40.11 -3.51 8.83
N LEU A 167 41.06 -3.63 9.77
CA LEU A 167 42.12 -4.65 9.72
C LEU A 167 41.52 -6.07 9.69
N ALA A 168 40.49 -6.32 10.48
CA ALA A 168 39.78 -7.61 10.44
C ALA A 168 39.08 -7.85 9.08
N VAL A 169 38.46 -6.83 8.48
CA VAL A 169 37.88 -6.94 7.12
C VAL A 169 38.95 -7.27 6.08
N TYR A 170 40.10 -6.59 6.10
CA TYR A 170 41.20 -6.88 5.18
C TYR A 170 41.72 -8.30 5.33
N GLU A 171 41.82 -8.80 6.57
CA GLU A 171 42.25 -10.18 6.82
C GLU A 171 41.23 -11.20 6.34
N ILE A 172 39.92 -10.93 6.46
CA ILE A 172 38.86 -11.75 5.86
C ILE A 172 38.99 -11.75 4.34
N GLU A 173 39.10 -10.59 3.70
CA GLU A 173 39.28 -10.48 2.24
C GLU A 173 40.52 -11.24 1.75
N ARG A 174 41.64 -11.14 2.49
CA ARG A 174 42.87 -11.86 2.19
C ARG A 174 42.69 -13.37 2.30
N LYS A 175 42.09 -13.87 3.38
CA LYS A 175 41.86 -15.30 3.58
C LYS A 175 40.84 -15.87 2.60
N CYS A 176 39.78 -15.13 2.27
CA CYS A 176 38.80 -15.52 1.26
C CYS A 176 39.40 -15.57 -0.14
N SER A 177 40.19 -14.57 -0.52
CA SER A 177 40.85 -14.55 -1.85
C SER A 177 41.97 -15.59 -1.99
N ALA A 178 42.64 -15.96 -0.89
CA ALA A 178 43.64 -17.02 -0.89
C ALA A 178 43.04 -18.43 -1.01
N ASN A 179 41.77 -18.62 -0.66
CA ASN A 179 41.09 -19.92 -0.67
C ASN A 179 39.94 -19.95 -1.69
N LEU A 180 40.10 -19.35 -2.87
CA LEU A 180 39.08 -19.44 -3.92
C LEU A 180 39.05 -20.86 -4.52
N GLY A 181 37.85 -21.35 -4.80
CA GLY A 181 37.63 -22.63 -5.49
C GLY A 181 37.78 -22.52 -7.01
N GLU A 182 37.70 -23.67 -7.68
CA GLU A 182 37.90 -23.79 -9.14
C GLU A 182 36.75 -23.22 -9.98
N ARG A 183 35.59 -22.96 -9.36
CA ARG A 183 34.34 -22.53 -10.04
C ARG A 183 34.12 -21.01 -9.99
N GLY A 184 35.19 -20.22 -9.94
CA GLY A 184 35.12 -18.75 -9.91
C GLY A 184 34.30 -18.10 -11.04
N GLN A 185 34.11 -18.80 -12.17
CA GLN A 185 33.31 -18.35 -13.31
C GLN A 185 31.79 -18.36 -13.05
N LEU A 186 31.31 -19.05 -12.01
CA LEU A 186 29.89 -19.10 -11.67
C LEU A 186 29.30 -17.70 -11.45
N ALA A 187 30.08 -16.79 -10.83
CA ALA A 187 29.66 -15.41 -10.60
C ALA A 187 29.40 -14.65 -11.92
N SER A 188 30.29 -14.78 -12.90
CA SER A 188 30.10 -14.15 -14.21
C SER A 188 28.96 -14.77 -15.00
N GLU A 189 28.78 -16.09 -14.94
CA GLU A 189 27.67 -16.76 -15.62
C GLU A 189 26.32 -16.41 -14.99
N ALA A 190 26.25 -16.24 -13.67
CA ALA A 190 25.06 -15.74 -12.99
C ALA A 190 24.67 -14.33 -13.47
N VAL A 191 25.67 -13.46 -13.69
CA VAL A 191 25.45 -12.12 -14.25
C VAL A 191 24.98 -12.22 -15.71
N SER A 192 25.56 -13.09 -16.52
CA SER A 192 25.13 -13.36 -17.89
C SER A 192 23.66 -13.83 -17.95
N LEU A 193 23.28 -14.75 -17.06
CA LEU A 193 21.91 -15.24 -16.94
C LEU A 193 20.94 -14.12 -16.53
N ALA A 194 21.31 -13.29 -15.55
CA ALA A 194 20.52 -12.14 -15.14
C ALA A 194 20.35 -11.11 -16.29
N ASN A 195 21.41 -10.87 -17.05
CA ASN A 195 21.39 -9.99 -18.22
C ASN A 195 20.49 -10.54 -19.32
N ALA A 196 20.47 -11.85 -19.56
CA ALA A 196 19.57 -12.49 -20.53
C ALA A 196 18.09 -12.23 -20.18
N VAL A 197 17.73 -12.23 -18.88
CA VAL A 197 16.39 -11.87 -18.41
C VAL A 197 16.08 -10.39 -18.62
N VAL A 198 17.05 -9.50 -18.37
CA VAL A 198 16.87 -8.04 -18.54
C VAL A 198 16.75 -7.65 -20.01
N LEU A 199 17.49 -8.32 -20.90
CA LEU A 199 17.49 -8.10 -22.34
C LEU A 199 16.28 -8.74 -23.05
N TRP A 200 15.34 -9.31 -22.29
CA TRP A 200 14.14 -9.92 -22.86
C TRP A 200 13.39 -8.94 -23.76
N PRO A 201 13.06 -9.33 -25.00
CA PRO A 201 12.43 -8.43 -25.95
C PRO A 201 11.06 -7.98 -25.42
N LYS A 202 10.83 -6.66 -25.47
CA LYS A 202 9.52 -6.08 -25.14
C LYS A 202 8.52 -6.40 -26.23
N SER A 203 7.28 -6.70 -25.84
CA SER A 203 6.17 -6.92 -26.78
C SER A 203 5.98 -5.70 -27.70
N PRO A 204 5.78 -5.89 -29.00
CA PRO A 204 5.50 -4.79 -29.92
C PRO A 204 4.18 -4.10 -29.55
N ASN A 205 4.13 -2.79 -29.75
CA ASN A 205 2.91 -2.01 -29.53
C ASN A 205 2.11 -1.93 -30.85
N PHE A 206 0.85 -2.36 -30.83
CA PHE A 206 -0.05 -2.33 -31.99
C PHE A 206 -0.84 -1.02 -32.15
N VAL A 207 -0.65 -0.03 -31.27
CA VAL A 207 -1.36 1.25 -31.37
C VAL A 207 -1.05 1.98 -32.69
N ALA A 208 0.22 2.01 -33.13
CA ALA A 208 0.61 2.68 -34.37
C ALA A 208 -0.04 2.05 -35.63
N PRO A 209 0.04 0.72 -35.86
CA PRO A 209 -0.66 0.11 -37.00
C PRO A 209 -2.19 0.21 -36.89
N PHE A 210 -2.74 0.22 -35.67
CA PHE A 210 -4.16 0.46 -35.45
C PHE A 210 -4.59 1.87 -35.87
N LEU A 211 -3.86 2.91 -35.45
CA LEU A 211 -4.14 4.29 -35.84
C LEU A 211 -3.99 4.50 -37.35
N ALA A 212 -3.01 3.86 -37.99
CA ALA A 212 -2.88 3.87 -39.44
C ALA A 212 -4.10 3.23 -40.13
N GLY A 213 -4.62 2.13 -39.58
CA GLY A 213 -5.84 1.49 -40.08
C GLY A 213 -7.10 2.34 -39.90
N LEU A 214 -7.23 3.06 -38.78
CA LEU A 214 -8.31 4.03 -38.56
C LEU A 214 -8.23 5.20 -39.55
N LEU A 215 -7.03 5.74 -39.76
CA LEU A 215 -6.81 6.82 -40.73
C LEU A 215 -7.16 6.35 -42.15
N GLY A 216 -6.79 5.12 -42.51
CA GLY A 216 -7.17 4.51 -43.79
C GLY A 216 -8.68 4.38 -43.95
N SER A 217 -9.38 3.92 -42.90
CA SER A 217 -10.85 3.84 -42.87
C SER A 217 -11.52 5.21 -43.00
N PHE A 218 -10.92 6.24 -42.39
CA PHE A 218 -11.38 7.62 -42.50
C PHE A 218 -11.21 8.19 -43.93
N PHE A 219 -10.10 7.92 -44.60
CA PHE A 219 -9.91 8.34 -46.00
C PHE A 219 -10.87 7.61 -46.96
N ILE A 220 -11.22 6.35 -46.68
CA ILE A 220 -12.26 5.63 -47.42
C ILE A 220 -13.62 6.34 -47.26
N PHE A 221 -13.95 6.76 -46.03
CA PHE A 221 -15.14 7.56 -45.75
C PHE A 221 -15.14 8.88 -46.53
N LEU A 222 -14.02 9.61 -46.57
CA LEU A 222 -13.83 10.88 -47.30
C LEU A 222 -13.68 10.75 -48.84
N ASN A 223 -14.05 9.63 -49.45
CA ASN A 223 -13.95 9.42 -50.91
C ASN A 223 -12.52 9.38 -51.48
N SER A 224 -11.52 9.20 -50.63
CA SER A 224 -10.12 9.05 -51.03
C SER A 224 -9.70 7.59 -50.93
N PHE A 225 -10.39 6.71 -51.66
CA PHE A 225 -10.14 5.26 -51.68
C PHE A 225 -8.68 4.84 -51.89
N PRO A 226 -7.94 5.35 -52.89
CA PRO A 226 -6.55 4.93 -53.10
C PRO A 226 -5.67 5.28 -51.90
N ILE A 227 -5.91 6.44 -51.27
CA ILE A 227 -5.18 6.88 -50.09
C ILE A 227 -5.51 6.00 -48.88
N GLY A 228 -6.79 5.67 -48.69
CA GLY A 228 -7.24 4.82 -47.59
C GLY A 228 -6.69 3.38 -47.65
N LEU A 229 -6.63 2.80 -48.85
CA LEU A 229 -6.02 1.47 -49.07
C LEU A 229 -4.52 1.46 -48.77
N VAL A 230 -3.79 2.53 -49.11
CA VAL A 230 -2.37 2.65 -48.79
C VAL A 230 -2.16 2.64 -47.27
N PHE A 231 -2.94 3.40 -46.51
CA PHE A 231 -2.82 3.43 -45.05
C PHE A 231 -3.15 2.08 -44.38
N LEU A 232 -4.15 1.37 -44.89
CA LEU A 232 -4.46 0.00 -44.44
C LEU A 232 -3.31 -0.96 -44.75
N ALA A 233 -2.79 -0.96 -45.98
CA ALA A 233 -1.68 -1.82 -46.38
C ALA A 233 -0.41 -1.55 -45.55
N VAL A 234 -0.10 -0.27 -45.28
CA VAL A 234 1.02 0.13 -44.42
C VAL A 234 0.80 -0.32 -42.97
N GLY A 235 -0.39 -0.13 -42.41
CA GLY A 235 -0.73 -0.59 -41.06
C GLY A 235 -0.59 -2.10 -40.89
N PHE A 236 -1.16 -2.88 -41.82
CA PHE A 236 -1.04 -4.35 -41.82
C PHE A 236 0.40 -4.82 -42.05
N GLY A 237 1.09 -4.23 -43.03
CA GLY A 237 2.49 -4.56 -43.34
C GLY A 237 3.42 -4.29 -42.15
N TYR A 238 3.27 -3.14 -41.49
CA TYR A 238 4.02 -2.80 -40.28
C TYR A 238 3.69 -3.75 -39.13
N GLY A 239 2.42 -4.07 -38.90
CA GLY A 239 1.98 -5.01 -37.87
C GLY A 239 2.58 -6.42 -38.05
N LEU A 240 2.53 -6.96 -39.28
CA LEU A 240 3.14 -8.25 -39.64
C LEU A 240 4.66 -8.24 -39.49
N PHE A 241 5.31 -7.16 -39.92
CA PHE A 241 6.76 -6.99 -39.75
C PHE A 241 7.16 -6.95 -38.27
N SER A 242 6.46 -6.17 -37.44
CA SER A 242 6.72 -6.10 -36.00
C SER A 242 6.52 -7.45 -35.30
N LEU A 243 5.48 -8.20 -35.68
CA LEU A 243 5.23 -9.56 -35.17
C LEU A 243 6.37 -10.53 -35.54
N LYS A 244 6.76 -10.58 -36.81
CA LYS A 244 7.83 -11.46 -37.30
C LYS A 244 9.20 -11.07 -36.73
N SER A 245 9.46 -9.78 -36.58
CA SER A 245 10.67 -9.27 -35.94
C SER A 245 10.73 -9.65 -34.46
N PHE A 246 9.62 -9.50 -33.74
CA PHE A 246 9.52 -9.88 -32.33
C PHE A 246 9.67 -11.39 -32.13
N SER A 247 9.02 -12.22 -32.95
CA SER A 247 9.14 -13.69 -32.83
C SER A 247 10.57 -14.16 -33.07
N LYS A 248 11.26 -13.59 -34.08
CA LYS A 248 12.68 -13.88 -34.33
C LYS A 248 13.57 -13.47 -33.14
N LYS A 249 13.37 -12.27 -32.59
CA LYS A 249 14.11 -11.80 -31.40
C LYS A 249 13.81 -12.64 -30.16
N ARG A 250 12.57 -13.07 -29.96
CA ARG A 250 12.16 -13.95 -28.87
C ARG A 250 12.85 -15.31 -28.98
N ALA A 251 12.88 -15.92 -30.16
CA ALA A 251 13.56 -17.20 -30.36
C ALA A 251 15.06 -17.11 -30.02
N ALA A 252 15.75 -16.08 -30.54
CA ALA A 252 17.15 -15.85 -30.22
C ALA A 252 17.40 -15.57 -28.73
N ALA A 253 16.48 -14.85 -28.06
CA ALA A 253 16.57 -14.59 -26.62
C ALA A 253 16.35 -15.85 -25.77
N ILE A 254 15.46 -16.76 -26.19
CA ILE A 254 15.26 -18.06 -25.54
C ILE A 254 16.52 -18.91 -25.66
N GLU A 255 17.08 -19.03 -26.87
CA GLU A 255 18.31 -19.79 -27.11
C GLU A 255 19.49 -19.24 -26.28
N ALA A 256 19.64 -17.91 -26.24
CA ALA A 256 20.67 -17.27 -25.42
C ALA A 256 20.46 -17.51 -23.91
N PHE A 257 19.20 -17.49 -23.44
CA PHE A 257 18.87 -17.78 -22.04
C PHE A 257 19.16 -19.25 -21.70
N GLU A 258 18.76 -20.19 -22.55
CA GLU A 258 19.02 -21.63 -22.37
C GLU A 258 20.53 -21.92 -22.38
N ALA A 259 21.29 -21.32 -23.29
CA ALA A 259 22.74 -21.45 -23.33
C ALA A 259 23.43 -20.89 -22.07
N ALA A 260 22.99 -19.72 -21.58
CA ALA A 260 23.49 -19.14 -20.34
C ALA A 260 23.12 -19.99 -19.12
N ASN A 261 21.90 -20.52 -19.08
CA ASN A 261 21.45 -21.40 -18.00
C ASN A 261 22.23 -22.72 -17.99
N ALA A 262 22.52 -23.31 -19.15
CA ALA A 262 23.33 -24.52 -19.23
C ALA A 262 24.78 -24.31 -18.72
N ARG A 263 25.41 -23.18 -19.05
CA ARG A 263 26.75 -22.83 -18.52
C ARG A 263 26.72 -22.63 -17.01
N PHE A 264 25.70 -21.93 -16.51
CA PHE A 264 25.48 -21.76 -15.08
C PHE A 264 25.32 -23.11 -14.37
N ASP A 265 24.47 -24.00 -14.90
CA ASP A 265 24.25 -25.34 -14.32
C ASP A 265 25.51 -26.20 -14.33
N SER A 266 26.40 -26.06 -15.32
CA SER A 266 27.66 -26.82 -15.35
C SER A 266 28.65 -26.43 -14.23
N LEU A 267 28.49 -25.24 -13.65
CA LEU A 267 29.32 -24.70 -12.57
C LEU A 267 28.60 -24.69 -11.22
N LEU A 268 27.36 -25.13 -11.17
CA LEU A 268 26.54 -25.08 -9.97
C LEU A 268 26.67 -26.38 -9.18
N GLU A 269 27.02 -26.26 -7.91
CA GLU A 269 27.07 -27.38 -6.97
C GLU A 269 25.90 -27.35 -6.00
N VAL A 270 25.63 -26.17 -5.43
CA VAL A 270 24.54 -25.96 -4.49
C VAL A 270 23.78 -24.68 -4.85
N GLU A 271 22.48 -24.81 -5.12
CA GLU A 271 21.57 -23.67 -5.35
C GLU A 271 20.82 -23.35 -4.06
N ILE A 272 21.17 -22.22 -3.43
CA ILE A 272 20.48 -21.73 -2.23
C ILE A 272 19.46 -20.66 -2.64
N SER A 273 19.85 -19.78 -3.54
CA SER A 273 19.01 -18.69 -4.02
C SER A 273 18.28 -19.05 -5.31
N PRO A 274 17.01 -18.62 -5.47
CA PRO A 274 16.30 -18.84 -6.72
C PRO A 274 16.96 -18.07 -7.86
N ARG A 275 17.34 -18.80 -8.91
CA ARG A 275 17.88 -18.24 -10.15
C ARG A 275 16.92 -17.24 -10.83
N PRO A 276 17.45 -16.28 -11.61
CA PRO A 276 16.63 -15.40 -12.44
C PRO A 276 15.81 -16.20 -13.45
N ALA A 277 14.49 -16.16 -13.32
CA ALA A 277 13.57 -16.79 -14.25
C ALA A 277 12.93 -15.76 -15.19
N LEU A 278 12.62 -16.19 -16.40
CA LEU A 278 11.79 -15.42 -17.33
C LEU A 278 10.40 -15.25 -16.72
N ALA A 279 9.87 -14.02 -16.75
CA ALA A 279 8.48 -13.81 -16.41
C ALA A 279 7.61 -14.55 -17.43
N GLU A 280 6.60 -15.31 -16.98
CA GLU A 280 5.57 -15.87 -17.86
C GLU A 280 5.03 -14.74 -18.74
N ALA A 281 5.39 -14.76 -20.02
CA ALA A 281 4.94 -13.76 -20.95
C ALA A 281 3.45 -13.97 -21.19
N ASP A 282 2.64 -12.91 -21.06
CA ASP A 282 1.23 -12.93 -21.45
C ASP A 282 1.12 -13.44 -22.91
N ASP A 283 0.73 -14.71 -23.09
CA ASP A 283 0.47 -15.32 -24.39
C ASP A 283 -0.73 -14.67 -25.11
N LEU A 284 -1.38 -13.68 -24.47
CA LEU A 284 -2.43 -12.83 -25.02
C LEU A 284 -1.98 -11.97 -26.22
N MET A 285 -0.70 -11.99 -26.60
CA MET A 285 -0.17 -11.20 -27.73
C MET A 285 -0.80 -11.58 -29.07
N ARG A 286 -1.03 -12.87 -29.31
CA ARG A 286 -1.67 -13.35 -30.55
C ARG A 286 -3.13 -12.93 -30.58
N GLU A 287 -3.81 -13.00 -29.45
CA GLU A 287 -5.21 -12.56 -29.30
C GLU A 287 -5.36 -11.06 -29.51
N LYS A 288 -4.48 -10.23 -28.93
CA LYS A 288 -4.48 -8.77 -29.14
C LYS A 288 -4.26 -8.43 -30.61
N ALA A 289 -3.30 -9.09 -31.28
CA ALA A 289 -3.06 -8.86 -32.70
C ALA A 289 -4.30 -9.21 -33.55
N ILE A 290 -4.96 -10.35 -33.29
CA ILE A 290 -6.19 -10.74 -33.98
C ILE A 290 -7.31 -9.74 -33.71
N ALA A 291 -7.52 -9.33 -32.46
CA ALA A 291 -8.55 -8.37 -32.09
C ALA A 291 -8.37 -7.02 -32.81
N PHE A 292 -7.14 -6.50 -32.91
CA PHE A 292 -6.86 -5.27 -33.65
C PHE A 292 -7.15 -5.40 -35.15
N VAL A 293 -6.77 -6.53 -35.76
CA VAL A 293 -7.04 -6.80 -37.18
C VAL A 293 -8.56 -6.88 -37.45
N VAL A 294 -9.30 -7.61 -36.61
CA VAL A 294 -10.76 -7.72 -36.75
C VAL A 294 -11.41 -6.34 -36.60
N LEU A 295 -11.01 -5.56 -35.59
CA LEU A 295 -11.59 -4.24 -35.34
C LEU A 295 -11.33 -3.26 -36.51
N THR A 296 -10.12 -3.23 -37.07
CA THR A 296 -9.82 -2.36 -38.22
C THR A 296 -10.60 -2.76 -39.47
N VAL A 297 -10.77 -4.06 -39.72
CA VAL A 297 -11.57 -4.56 -40.85
C VAL A 297 -13.04 -4.20 -40.66
N VAL A 298 -13.62 -4.41 -39.48
CA VAL A 298 -15.02 -4.07 -39.18
C VAL A 298 -15.28 -2.57 -39.40
N ILE A 299 -14.37 -1.70 -38.91
CA ILE A 299 -14.50 -0.25 -39.08
C ILE A 299 -14.40 0.15 -40.56
N ALA A 300 -13.47 -0.44 -41.32
CA ALA A 300 -13.35 -0.18 -42.75
C ALA A 300 -14.60 -0.61 -43.53
N VAL A 301 -15.21 -1.75 -43.18
CA VAL A 301 -16.46 -2.24 -43.79
C VAL A 301 -17.63 -1.33 -43.45
N LEU A 302 -17.79 -0.92 -42.19
CA LEU A 302 -18.85 0.01 -41.77
C LEU A 302 -18.72 1.38 -42.45
N ALA A 303 -17.50 1.90 -42.59
CA ALA A 303 -17.23 3.14 -43.32
C ALA A 303 -17.63 3.05 -44.81
N GLY A 304 -17.43 1.87 -45.43
CA GLY A 304 -17.91 1.60 -46.79
C GLY A 304 -19.44 1.47 -46.88
N TYR A 305 -20.08 0.84 -45.91
CA TYR A 305 -21.52 0.57 -45.89
C TYR A 305 -22.38 1.81 -45.63
N HIS A 306 -22.02 2.67 -44.67
CA HIS A 306 -22.76 3.91 -44.41
C HIS A 306 -22.82 4.83 -45.64
N ARG A 307 -21.77 4.81 -46.44
CA ARG A 307 -21.71 5.59 -47.67
C ARG A 307 -22.67 5.08 -48.76
N THR A 308 -22.88 3.77 -48.89
CA THR A 308 -23.84 3.24 -49.89
C THR A 308 -25.28 3.62 -49.55
N GLN A 309 -25.56 3.99 -48.30
CA GLN A 309 -26.85 4.53 -47.88
C GLN A 309 -26.98 6.03 -48.19
N ASP A 310 -25.94 6.85 -47.94
CA ASP A 310 -25.98 8.30 -48.24
C ASP A 310 -25.99 8.60 -49.75
N GLY A 311 -25.53 7.68 -50.61
CA GLY A 311 -25.60 7.82 -52.07
C GLY A 311 -26.99 7.68 -52.68
N HIS A 312 -28.02 7.31 -51.90
CA HIS A 312 -29.39 7.09 -52.38
C HIS A 312 -30.40 8.20 -52.00
N GLN A 313 -29.96 9.31 -51.40
CA GLN A 313 -30.81 10.47 -51.16
C GLN A 313 -30.39 11.65 -52.04
N GLU A 314 -30.90 11.65 -53.27
CA GLU A 314 -30.96 12.83 -54.13
C GLU A 314 -31.82 13.92 -53.48
N ALA A 315 -31.36 15.16 -53.64
CA ALA A 315 -31.88 16.36 -53.02
C ALA A 315 -33.36 16.63 -53.33
N ALA A 316 -34.16 16.84 -52.29
CA ALA A 316 -35.45 17.50 -52.38
C ALA A 316 -35.48 18.69 -51.41
N VAL A 317 -35.48 19.90 -51.97
CA VAL A 317 -35.81 21.15 -51.29
C VAL A 317 -37.32 21.17 -51.03
N PRO A 318 -37.78 21.61 -49.85
CA PRO A 318 -38.78 22.69 -49.89
C PRO A 318 -38.59 23.77 -48.83
N SER A 319 -38.92 24.98 -49.28
CA SER A 319 -39.18 26.22 -48.56
C SER A 319 -40.53 26.23 -47.81
N GLY A 320 -40.62 26.99 -46.72
CA GLY A 320 -41.83 27.77 -46.39
C GLY A 320 -42.71 27.30 -45.23
N THR A 321 -42.52 27.94 -44.07
CA THR A 321 -43.49 28.64 -43.18
C THR A 321 -44.80 27.97 -42.69
N GLU A 322 -44.93 27.99 -41.34
CA GLU A 322 -46.15 28.02 -40.48
C GLU A 322 -47.16 26.84 -40.51
N ALA A 323 -47.85 26.43 -39.45
CA ALA A 323 -47.75 26.52 -37.99
C ALA A 323 -48.87 25.60 -37.39
N ILE A 324 -48.67 25.19 -36.13
CA ILE A 324 -49.66 24.83 -35.08
C ILE A 324 -50.35 23.43 -35.06
N VAL A 325 -50.32 22.89 -33.83
CA VAL A 325 -51.28 22.03 -33.07
C VAL A 325 -50.91 20.55 -32.89
N ALA A 326 -50.26 20.33 -31.73
CA ALA A 326 -50.47 19.31 -30.71
C ALA A 326 -51.08 17.92 -31.01
N SER A 327 -50.47 16.95 -30.31
CA SER A 327 -51.09 15.77 -29.66
C SER A 327 -50.95 14.41 -30.35
N ALA A 328 -49.94 13.65 -29.92
CA ALA A 328 -50.01 12.22 -29.59
C ALA A 328 -48.75 11.91 -28.74
N ALA A 329 -48.81 11.78 -27.42
CA ALA A 329 -49.41 10.69 -26.66
C ALA A 329 -49.01 9.30 -27.19
N ASN A 330 -48.10 8.67 -26.45
CA ASN A 330 -47.77 7.24 -26.41
C ASN A 330 -47.24 6.63 -27.72
N THR A 331 -46.02 6.13 -27.79
CA THR A 331 -45.61 4.94 -27.05
C THR A 331 -44.09 4.88 -27.10
N VAL A 332 -43.39 5.37 -26.07
CA VAL A 332 -42.06 4.83 -25.79
C VAL A 332 -42.35 3.47 -25.20
N ALA A 333 -42.32 2.45 -26.05
CA ALA A 333 -42.29 1.07 -25.61
C ALA A 333 -41.13 0.97 -24.62
N GLN A 334 -41.51 0.81 -23.35
CA GLN A 334 -40.69 0.21 -22.33
C GLN A 334 -40.19 -1.11 -22.88
N GLU A 335 -38.99 -1.09 -23.45
CA GLU A 335 -38.14 -2.26 -23.40
C GLU A 335 -37.66 -2.33 -21.96
N GLN A 336 -38.43 -3.05 -21.14
CA GLN A 336 -38.00 -3.61 -19.88
C GLN A 336 -36.80 -4.55 -20.13
N ALA A 337 -35.65 -3.99 -20.45
CA ALA A 337 -34.38 -4.62 -20.17
C ALA A 337 -34.20 -4.44 -18.66
N GLY A 338 -34.56 -5.47 -17.89
CA GLY A 338 -34.51 -5.47 -16.43
C GLY A 338 -33.23 -4.83 -15.94
N SER A 339 -33.34 -3.60 -15.42
CA SER A 339 -32.24 -2.90 -14.83
C SER A 339 -31.92 -3.63 -13.54
N GLN A 340 -30.95 -4.54 -13.61
CA GLN A 340 -30.18 -4.94 -12.44
C GLN A 340 -29.44 -3.69 -11.94
N HIS A 341 -30.17 -2.79 -11.28
CA HIS A 341 -29.55 -1.75 -10.47
C HIS A 341 -28.70 -2.49 -9.43
N PRO A 342 -27.44 -2.09 -9.22
CA PRO A 342 -26.57 -2.75 -8.27
C PRO A 342 -27.25 -2.70 -6.90
N ASP A 343 -27.48 -3.86 -6.27
CA ASP A 343 -27.96 -3.89 -4.90
C ASP A 343 -26.83 -3.37 -3.99
N PHE A 344 -27.12 -2.29 -3.27
CA PHE A 344 -26.20 -1.65 -2.33
C PHE A 344 -26.45 -2.07 -0.88
N SER A 345 -27.38 -3.01 -0.62
CA SER A 345 -27.69 -3.54 0.71
C SER A 345 -26.45 -4.04 1.47
N TRP A 346 -25.46 -4.58 0.77
CA TRP A 346 -24.20 -5.08 1.33
C TRP A 346 -23.32 -4.01 1.98
N LEU A 347 -23.61 -2.73 1.76
CA LEU A 347 -22.90 -1.61 2.40
C LEU A 347 -23.30 -1.43 3.85
N VAL A 348 -24.53 -1.80 4.23
CA VAL A 348 -25.06 -1.58 5.59
C VAL A 348 -24.22 -2.37 6.61
N GLY A 349 -23.78 -1.69 7.67
CA GLY A 349 -22.92 -2.26 8.72
C GLY A 349 -21.42 -2.28 8.38
N LYS A 350 -21.01 -1.79 7.20
CA LYS A 350 -19.60 -1.56 6.85
C LYS A 350 -19.19 -0.12 7.14
N TYR A 351 -17.89 0.13 7.21
CA TYR A 351 -17.36 1.46 7.37
C TYR A 351 -17.10 2.16 6.02
N PRO A 352 -17.38 3.49 5.91
CA PRO A 352 -17.10 4.27 4.71
C PRO A 352 -15.67 4.15 4.17
N SER A 353 -14.66 4.11 5.04
CA SER A 353 -13.25 3.93 4.67
C SER A 353 -12.99 2.64 3.90
N ASP A 354 -13.73 1.58 4.21
CA ASP A 354 -13.49 0.23 3.68
C ASP A 354 -14.14 0.06 2.30
N VAL A 355 -15.22 0.81 2.03
CA VAL A 355 -15.98 0.73 0.78
C VAL A 355 -15.59 1.81 -0.22
N ALA A 356 -14.93 2.90 0.21
CA ALA A 356 -14.59 4.05 -0.63
C ALA A 356 -13.67 3.70 -1.83
N THR A 357 -12.96 2.57 -1.77
CA THR A 357 -12.10 2.07 -2.86
C THR A 357 -12.76 0.98 -3.72
N ASP A 358 -13.94 0.49 -3.36
CA ASP A 358 -14.68 -0.54 -4.10
C ASP A 358 -15.29 0.05 -5.39
N LYS A 359 -15.08 -0.64 -6.52
CA LYS A 359 -15.61 -0.24 -7.83
C LYS A 359 -17.14 -0.21 -7.86
N ARG A 360 -17.81 -1.08 -7.09
CA ARG A 360 -19.27 -1.14 -6.98
C ARG A 360 -19.79 0.10 -6.26
N PHE A 361 -19.16 0.50 -5.16
CA PHE A 361 -19.48 1.75 -4.46
C PHE A 361 -19.28 2.97 -5.38
N ARG A 362 -18.18 3.01 -6.13
CA ARG A 362 -17.89 4.09 -7.09
C ARG A 362 -18.98 4.25 -8.17
N ALA A 363 -19.66 3.17 -8.53
CA ALA A 363 -20.67 3.18 -9.60
C ALA A 363 -21.89 4.06 -9.27
N ALA A 364 -22.26 4.18 -7.98
CA ALA A 364 -23.37 5.03 -7.53
C ALA A 364 -23.11 6.54 -7.79
N PHE A 365 -21.84 6.93 -7.95
CA PHE A 365 -21.39 8.32 -8.02
C PHE A 365 -20.70 8.66 -9.35
N ASN A 366 -21.00 7.93 -10.43
CA ASN A 366 -20.33 8.07 -11.73
C ASN A 366 -20.36 9.49 -12.32
N HIS A 367 -21.33 10.32 -11.97
CA HIS A 367 -21.45 11.72 -12.39
C HIS A 367 -20.43 12.67 -11.74
N ILE A 368 -19.73 12.24 -10.67
CA ILE A 368 -18.81 13.08 -9.92
C ILE A 368 -17.44 13.17 -10.61
N SER A 369 -16.92 14.40 -10.74
CA SER A 369 -15.60 14.67 -11.31
C SER A 369 -14.48 13.92 -10.56
N ARG A 370 -13.39 13.56 -11.25
CA ARG A 370 -12.26 12.87 -10.59
C ARG A 370 -11.62 13.68 -9.47
N ALA A 371 -11.60 15.00 -9.60
CA ALA A 371 -11.02 15.90 -8.60
C ALA A 371 -11.88 15.94 -7.33
N ASP A 372 -13.19 16.08 -7.48
CA ASP A 372 -14.13 16.11 -6.35
C ASP A 372 -14.24 14.75 -5.68
N TRP A 373 -14.23 13.67 -6.47
CA TRP A 373 -14.21 12.31 -5.93
C TRP A 373 -13.00 12.06 -5.02
N LYS A 374 -11.82 12.55 -5.42
CA LYS A 374 -10.61 12.42 -4.60
C LYS A 374 -10.74 13.20 -3.29
N LYS A 375 -11.28 14.42 -3.33
CA LYS A 375 -11.51 15.25 -2.14
C LYS A 375 -12.51 14.62 -1.18
N PHE A 376 -13.55 14.00 -1.72
CA PHE A 376 -14.56 13.28 -0.95
C PHE A 376 -13.99 12.02 -0.28
N VAL A 377 -13.31 11.15 -1.02
CA VAL A 377 -12.73 9.91 -0.45
C VAL A 377 -11.67 10.20 0.62
N ASP A 378 -10.87 11.26 0.46
CA ASP A 378 -9.90 11.73 1.47
C ASP A 378 -10.57 12.11 2.82
N ARG A 379 -11.88 12.41 2.78
CA ARG A 379 -12.72 12.77 3.93
C ARG A 379 -13.58 11.60 4.44
N LEU A 380 -13.35 10.38 4.00
CA LEU A 380 -13.95 9.16 4.57
C LEU A 380 -12.91 8.31 5.33
N ALA A 381 -11.81 8.94 5.76
CA ALA A 381 -10.68 8.23 6.37
C ALA A 381 -10.94 7.85 7.84
N VAL A 382 -11.68 8.69 8.56
CA VAL A 382 -12.14 8.43 9.93
C VAL A 382 -13.65 8.25 9.86
N ASN A 383 -14.15 7.13 10.37
CA ASN A 383 -15.56 6.74 10.28
C ASN A 383 -16.27 7.04 11.60
N ASP A 384 -17.57 7.30 11.51
CA ASP A 384 -18.43 7.28 12.69
C ASP A 384 -18.67 5.85 13.20
N ALA A 385 -18.87 5.70 14.51
CA ALA A 385 -19.11 4.44 15.19
C ALA A 385 -20.37 3.72 14.70
N ALA A 386 -21.31 4.48 14.14
CA ALA A 386 -22.58 3.98 13.63
C ALA A 386 -22.46 3.28 12.26
N GLY A 387 -21.34 3.45 11.53
CA GLY A 387 -21.09 2.84 10.21
C GLY A 387 -22.07 3.31 9.12
N ILE A 388 -22.12 2.58 8.00
CA ILE A 388 -23.11 2.85 6.94
C ILE A 388 -24.47 2.28 7.35
N GLN A 389 -25.50 3.13 7.31
CA GLN A 389 -26.83 2.81 7.79
C GLN A 389 -27.89 2.98 6.71
N ARG A 390 -29.08 2.42 6.96
CA ARG A 390 -30.27 2.63 6.12
C ARG A 390 -31.21 3.59 6.82
N LYS A 391 -31.50 4.74 6.21
CA LYS A 391 -32.40 5.78 6.72
C LYS A 391 -33.32 6.26 5.60
N ASP A 392 -34.64 6.21 5.83
CA ASP A 392 -35.67 6.74 4.92
C ASP A 392 -35.60 6.27 3.46
N GLY A 393 -35.23 5.01 3.22
CA GLY A 393 -35.07 4.45 1.86
C GLY A 393 -33.73 4.78 1.20
N TYR A 394 -32.81 5.41 1.93
CA TYR A 394 -31.44 5.71 1.51
C TYR A 394 -30.43 4.92 2.32
N ILE A 395 -29.27 4.66 1.71
CA ILE A 395 -28.08 4.15 2.38
C ILE A 395 -27.18 5.34 2.63
N VAL A 396 -26.89 5.64 3.90
CA VAL A 396 -26.23 6.85 4.36
C VAL A 396 -24.92 6.48 5.05
N GLY A 397 -23.88 7.26 4.82
CA GLY A 397 -22.63 7.13 5.55
C GLY A 397 -21.90 8.46 5.64
N GLU A 398 -21.15 8.62 6.73
CA GLU A 398 -20.38 9.82 6.99
C GLU A 398 -18.97 9.51 7.48
N GLY A 399 -18.08 10.47 7.30
CA GLY A 399 -16.72 10.38 7.79
C GLY A 399 -16.04 11.74 7.79
N CYS A 400 -14.78 11.72 8.18
CA CYS A 400 -13.93 12.88 8.12
C CYS A 400 -12.52 12.59 7.64
N LYS A 401 -11.82 13.67 7.30
CA LYS A 401 -10.39 13.63 7.00
C LYS A 401 -9.60 13.39 8.27
N ALA A 402 -8.60 12.51 8.17
CA ALA A 402 -7.71 12.20 9.29
C ALA A 402 -7.14 13.49 9.90
N HIS A 403 -7.24 13.62 11.22
CA HIS A 403 -6.79 14.77 12.02
C HIS A 403 -7.57 16.09 11.82
N LEU A 404 -8.59 16.12 10.96
CA LEU A 404 -9.33 17.35 10.60
C LEU A 404 -10.86 17.19 10.66
N CYS A 405 -11.37 16.37 11.58
CA CYS A 405 -12.81 16.08 11.65
C CYS A 405 -13.71 17.28 11.95
N ASN A 406 -13.17 18.29 12.63
CA ASN A 406 -13.89 19.51 12.96
C ASN A 406 -14.02 20.48 11.78
N SER A 407 -13.18 20.34 10.75
CA SER A 407 -13.08 21.29 9.63
C SER A 407 -13.41 20.67 8.27
N ASP A 408 -13.06 19.39 8.09
CA ASP A 408 -13.11 18.65 6.84
C ASP A 408 -13.81 17.29 7.03
N ASN A 409 -15.13 17.32 6.92
CA ASN A 409 -16.01 16.16 6.99
C ASN A 409 -16.79 15.95 5.68
N ALA A 410 -17.30 14.74 5.47
CA ALA A 410 -18.06 14.37 4.30
C ALA A 410 -19.15 13.36 4.64
N ALA A 411 -20.25 13.44 3.91
CA ALA A 411 -21.34 12.49 3.98
C ALA A 411 -21.85 12.15 2.58
N PHE A 412 -22.46 10.99 2.45
CA PHE A 412 -23.08 10.53 1.21
C PHE A 412 -24.40 9.82 1.46
N VAL A 413 -25.21 9.80 0.42
CA VAL A 413 -26.43 8.99 0.35
C VAL A 413 -26.46 8.22 -0.95
N ILE A 414 -27.04 7.03 -0.92
CA ILE A 414 -27.38 6.25 -2.11
C ILE A 414 -28.85 5.90 -2.00
N ASN A 415 -29.66 6.29 -2.98
CA ASN A 415 -31.05 5.90 -3.03
C ASN A 415 -31.14 4.38 -3.28
N ALA A 416 -31.77 3.65 -2.36
CA ALA A 416 -31.75 2.19 -2.39
C ALA A 416 -32.52 1.58 -3.56
N THR A 417 -33.42 2.34 -4.19
CA THR A 417 -34.25 1.88 -5.32
C THR A 417 -33.59 2.16 -6.67
N THR A 418 -32.94 3.32 -6.81
CA THR A 418 -32.34 3.75 -8.09
C THR A 418 -30.84 3.48 -8.18
N GLY A 419 -30.17 3.24 -7.04
CA GLY A 419 -28.72 3.05 -6.96
C GLY A 419 -27.90 4.32 -7.25
N ARG A 420 -28.55 5.47 -7.41
CA ARG A 420 -27.91 6.77 -7.60
C ARG A 420 -27.54 7.36 -6.24
N GLY A 421 -26.31 7.85 -6.12
CA GLY A 421 -25.83 8.48 -4.89
C GLY A 421 -25.33 9.90 -5.08
N ASP A 422 -25.47 10.68 -4.01
CA ASP A 422 -25.07 12.08 -3.88
C ASP A 422 -24.06 12.25 -2.75
N ILE A 423 -23.21 13.27 -2.84
CA ILE A 423 -22.21 13.57 -1.81
C ILE A 423 -22.28 15.02 -1.35
N VAL A 424 -21.88 15.22 -0.11
CA VAL A 424 -21.62 16.54 0.47
C VAL A 424 -20.30 16.46 1.22
N PHE A 425 -19.45 17.46 1.06
CA PHE A 425 -18.22 17.56 1.84
C PHE A 425 -17.87 19.01 2.15
N ARG A 426 -17.23 19.20 3.30
CA ARG A 426 -16.73 20.49 3.76
C ARG A 426 -15.23 20.57 3.52
N GLU A 427 -14.78 21.65 2.90
CA GLU A 427 -13.37 21.90 2.61
C GLU A 427 -12.91 23.20 3.27
N THR A 428 -11.85 23.10 4.07
CA THR A 428 -11.16 24.27 4.60
C THR A 428 -10.42 24.98 3.46
N VAL A 429 -10.84 26.21 3.14
CA VAL A 429 -10.26 27.00 2.05
C VAL A 429 -9.15 27.91 2.57
N ASP A 430 -9.22 28.28 3.85
CA ASP A 430 -8.18 29.06 4.53
C ASP A 430 -8.00 28.57 5.98
N TYR A 431 -6.84 27.96 6.23
CA TYR A 431 -6.47 27.41 7.54
C TYR A 431 -6.12 28.50 8.57
N SER A 432 -5.80 29.72 8.12
CA SER A 432 -5.43 30.82 9.01
C SER A 432 -6.64 31.58 9.55
N SER A 433 -7.74 31.63 8.78
CA SER A 433 -9.01 32.24 9.19
C SER A 433 -10.08 31.22 9.61
N GLY A 434 -9.79 29.91 9.48
CA GLY A 434 -10.75 28.84 9.77
C GLY A 434 -11.92 28.77 8.78
N LYS A 435 -11.81 29.44 7.62
CA LYS A 435 -12.90 29.54 6.65
C LYS A 435 -13.07 28.23 5.88
N ALA A 436 -14.23 27.59 6.07
CA ALA A 436 -14.61 26.36 5.38
C ALA A 436 -15.77 26.61 4.41
N VAL A 437 -15.78 25.89 3.29
CA VAL A 437 -16.85 25.92 2.28
C VAL A 437 -17.45 24.53 2.16
N VAL A 438 -18.79 24.44 2.26
CA VAL A 438 -19.53 23.21 1.99
C VAL A 438 -19.76 23.10 0.48
N LYS A 439 -19.38 21.97 -0.11
CA LYS A 439 -19.63 21.65 -1.51
C LYS A 439 -20.50 20.39 -1.59
N SER A 440 -21.63 20.52 -2.25
CA SER A 440 -22.52 19.40 -2.60
C SER A 440 -22.40 19.08 -4.08
N VAL A 441 -22.41 17.80 -4.42
CA VAL A 441 -22.46 17.33 -5.81
C VAL A 441 -23.60 16.33 -5.91
N THR A 442 -24.67 16.74 -6.61
CA THR A 442 -25.89 15.96 -6.71
C THR A 442 -26.35 15.74 -8.14
N TRP A 443 -27.12 14.68 -8.32
CA TRP A 443 -27.88 14.46 -9.55
C TRP A 443 -28.94 15.54 -9.74
N LYS A 444 -29.18 15.96 -11.00
CA LYS A 444 -30.19 16.99 -11.34
C LYS A 444 -31.62 16.62 -10.92
N ASP A 445 -31.89 15.33 -10.72
CA ASP A 445 -33.21 14.79 -10.40
C ASP A 445 -33.41 14.49 -8.90
N LEU A 446 -32.42 14.81 -8.04
CA LEU A 446 -32.44 14.54 -6.60
C LEU A 446 -32.14 15.84 -5.82
N PRO A 447 -33.18 16.55 -5.34
CA PRO A 447 -32.96 17.75 -4.52
C PRO A 447 -32.40 17.36 -3.15
N LEU A 448 -31.27 17.95 -2.74
CA LEU A 448 -30.61 17.72 -1.44
C LEU A 448 -31.56 17.80 -0.23
N GLU A 449 -32.54 18.69 -0.30
CA GLU A 449 -33.56 18.91 0.73
C GLU A 449 -34.48 17.70 0.96
N SER A 450 -34.60 16.81 -0.03
CA SER A 450 -35.38 15.58 0.03
C SER A 450 -34.57 14.36 0.51
N THR A 451 -33.29 14.56 0.86
CA THR A 451 -32.39 13.49 1.29
C THR A 451 -32.01 13.65 2.77
N PRO A 452 -31.64 12.55 3.46
CA PRO A 452 -31.15 12.61 4.84
C PRO A 452 -29.87 13.46 5.03
N LEU A 453 -29.26 13.98 3.96
CA LEU A 453 -28.15 14.94 4.02
C LEU A 453 -28.59 16.35 4.40
N ALA A 454 -29.89 16.68 4.30
CA ALA A 454 -30.40 17.99 4.71
C ALA A 454 -30.14 18.25 6.20
N ASP A 455 -30.46 17.27 7.05
CA ASP A 455 -30.19 17.31 8.50
C ASP A 455 -28.70 17.46 8.80
N TRP A 456 -27.86 16.73 8.02
CA TRP A 456 -26.41 16.75 8.16
C TRP A 456 -25.80 18.10 7.78
N ILE A 457 -26.29 18.73 6.71
CA ILE A 457 -25.86 20.07 6.30
C ILE A 457 -26.24 21.09 7.38
N GLN A 458 -27.43 20.97 7.97
CA GLN A 458 -27.92 21.90 8.99
C GLN A 458 -27.13 21.79 10.30
N SER A 459 -26.82 20.57 10.77
CA SER A 459 -26.04 20.34 11.99
C SER A 459 -24.57 20.75 11.84
N ASN A 460 -24.00 20.63 10.64
CA ASN A 460 -22.60 20.98 10.37
C ASN A 460 -22.39 22.44 9.91
N ASN A 461 -23.47 23.18 9.63
CA ASN A 461 -23.45 24.63 9.40
C ASN A 461 -23.74 25.45 10.66
N ASN A 462 -24.48 24.89 11.64
CA ASN A 462 -24.89 25.58 12.85
C ASN A 462 -24.56 24.76 14.12
N ALA A 463 -23.37 24.94 14.72
CA ALA A 463 -23.19 24.67 16.15
C ALA A 463 -21.92 25.31 16.73
N PRO A 464 -22.05 26.18 17.75
CA PRO A 464 -21.23 26.13 18.95
C PRO A 464 -21.80 25.12 19.98
N MET A 465 -20.90 24.65 20.83
CA MET A 465 -20.97 23.69 21.95
C MET A 465 -22.26 23.71 22.81
N SER A 466 -22.90 22.54 23.08
CA SER A 466 -23.27 22.05 24.45
C SER A 466 -24.13 20.76 24.50
N ALA A 467 -23.80 19.92 25.49
CA ALA A 467 -24.53 18.98 26.38
C ALA A 467 -25.78 18.15 25.96
N ALA A 468 -25.78 16.89 26.47
CA ALA A 468 -26.77 15.81 26.36
C ALA A 468 -28.09 16.03 27.15
N PRO A 469 -29.06 15.07 27.04
CA PRO A 469 -29.44 14.31 28.24
C PRO A 469 -29.67 12.80 28.04
N VAL A 470 -29.57 12.09 29.17
CA VAL A 470 -29.65 10.64 29.41
C VAL A 470 -31.11 10.16 29.52
N SER A 471 -31.41 8.93 29.10
CA SER A 471 -32.64 8.22 29.48
C SER A 471 -32.33 6.77 29.89
N THR A 472 -32.97 6.35 30.99
CA THR A 472 -32.79 5.09 31.74
C THR A 472 -33.93 4.11 31.44
N ALA A 473 -33.61 2.85 31.10
CA ALA A 473 -34.50 1.68 31.20
C ALA A 473 -33.69 0.36 31.19
N PRO A 474 -34.23 -0.76 31.73
CA PRO A 474 -33.45 -1.72 32.50
C PRO A 474 -32.95 -2.99 31.76
N VAL A 475 -32.06 -3.68 32.48
CA VAL A 475 -31.17 -4.80 32.16
C VAL A 475 -31.84 -6.07 31.63
N SER A 476 -31.24 -6.66 30.58
CA SER A 476 -31.42 -8.08 30.21
C SER A 476 -30.11 -8.70 29.68
N ALA A 477 -29.57 -9.69 30.42
CA ALA A 477 -28.43 -10.59 30.13
C ALA A 477 -27.07 -9.90 29.80
N PRO A 478 -25.89 -10.54 29.98
CA PRO A 478 -24.61 -9.83 29.90
C PRO A 478 -24.30 -9.53 28.43
N ALA A 479 -24.84 -8.41 27.95
CA ALA A 479 -24.25 -7.71 26.84
C ALA A 479 -22.82 -7.38 27.28
N THR A 480 -21.84 -7.90 26.54
CA THR A 480 -20.47 -7.41 26.65
C THR A 480 -20.54 -5.89 26.55
N GLN A 481 -20.18 -5.21 27.63
CA GLN A 481 -20.34 -3.77 27.73
C GLN A 481 -19.50 -3.09 26.66
N GLN A 482 -19.96 -1.94 26.17
CA GLN A 482 -19.19 -1.16 25.22
C GLN A 482 -17.97 -0.56 25.93
N THR A 483 -16.79 -1.05 25.60
CA THR A 483 -15.50 -0.56 26.11
C THR A 483 -14.67 0.03 24.95
N SER A 484 -13.54 0.67 25.25
CA SER A 484 -12.62 1.19 24.23
C SER A 484 -11.80 0.09 23.53
N PHE A 485 -11.92 -1.16 23.98
CA PHE A 485 -11.23 -2.33 23.46
C PHE A 485 -12.20 -3.49 23.21
N ASP A 486 -11.72 -4.56 22.56
CA ASP A 486 -12.56 -5.70 22.22
C ASP A 486 -12.60 -6.70 23.37
N CYS A 487 -13.75 -6.80 24.06
CA CYS A 487 -13.94 -7.72 25.18
C CYS A 487 -13.73 -9.20 24.82
N SER A 488 -13.86 -9.60 23.54
CA SER A 488 -13.54 -10.97 23.11
C SER A 488 -12.03 -11.28 23.11
N LYS A 489 -11.20 -10.24 23.26
CA LYS A 489 -9.74 -10.33 23.26
C LYS A 489 -9.11 -9.98 24.61
N ALA A 490 -9.92 -9.80 25.66
CA ALA A 490 -9.45 -9.53 27.01
C ALA A 490 -8.48 -10.62 27.50
N ARG A 491 -7.39 -10.23 28.16
CA ARG A 491 -6.32 -11.15 28.62
C ARG A 491 -5.93 -10.98 30.08
N SER A 492 -6.19 -9.82 30.66
CA SER A 492 -5.84 -9.51 32.05
C SER A 492 -7.07 -9.48 32.94
N ASP A 493 -6.87 -9.68 34.24
CA ASP A 493 -7.93 -9.57 35.24
C ASP A 493 -8.59 -8.18 35.17
N ALA A 494 -7.79 -7.13 34.95
CA ALA A 494 -8.25 -5.78 34.72
C ALA A 494 -9.21 -5.67 33.52
N GLU A 495 -8.83 -6.19 32.35
CA GLU A 495 -9.67 -6.16 31.14
C GLU A 495 -10.95 -7.00 31.31
N HIS A 496 -10.87 -8.15 31.98
CA HIS A 496 -12.03 -8.98 32.29
C HIS A 496 -13.01 -8.30 33.26
N LEU A 497 -12.51 -7.59 34.27
CA LEU A 497 -13.35 -6.81 35.19
C LEU A 497 -14.05 -5.65 34.46
N VAL A 498 -13.32 -4.91 33.61
CA VAL A 498 -13.88 -3.81 32.81
C VAL A 498 -14.98 -4.31 31.86
N CYS A 499 -14.82 -5.48 31.25
CA CYS A 499 -15.82 -6.03 30.33
C CYS A 499 -17.12 -6.51 30.99
N ASN A 500 -17.11 -6.75 32.30
CA ASN A 500 -18.25 -7.28 33.04
C ASN A 500 -18.89 -6.28 34.01
N ASP A 501 -18.32 -5.08 34.14
CA ASP A 501 -18.81 -4.01 35.01
C ASP A 501 -19.23 -2.78 34.19
N PRO A 502 -20.51 -2.35 34.24
CA PRO A 502 -20.99 -1.23 33.42
C PRO A 502 -20.34 0.12 33.77
N GLU A 503 -19.97 0.34 35.03
CA GLU A 503 -19.37 1.61 35.46
C GLU A 503 -17.91 1.67 35.00
N LEU A 504 -17.16 0.57 35.16
CA LEU A 504 -15.79 0.49 34.64
C LEU A 504 -15.74 0.56 33.10
N ALA A 505 -16.72 -0.01 32.41
CA ALA A 505 -16.81 0.09 30.95
C ALA A 505 -17.07 1.53 30.48
N ALA A 506 -17.97 2.24 31.17
CA ALA A 506 -18.21 3.66 30.91
C ALA A 506 -16.97 4.51 31.20
N ASP A 507 -16.27 4.23 32.31
CA ASP A 507 -15.01 4.89 32.66
C ASP A 507 -13.91 4.67 31.61
N ASP A 508 -13.86 3.48 31.01
CA ASP A 508 -12.92 3.14 29.94
C ASP A 508 -13.19 3.91 28.64
N VAL A 509 -14.46 4.00 28.23
CA VAL A 509 -14.87 4.81 27.07
C VAL A 509 -14.60 6.29 27.30
N GLU A 510 -14.89 6.80 28.50
CA GLU A 510 -14.62 8.19 28.86
C GLU A 510 -13.11 8.49 28.85
N LEU A 511 -12.30 7.62 29.46
CA LEU A 511 -10.84 7.76 29.49
C LEU A 511 -10.25 7.77 28.08
N ALA A 512 -10.76 6.94 27.17
CA ALA A 512 -10.33 6.93 25.77
C ALA A 512 -10.55 8.30 25.08
N SER A 513 -11.66 8.98 25.39
CA SER A 513 -11.95 10.32 24.87
C SER A 513 -10.98 11.37 25.45
N ILE A 514 -10.68 11.29 26.75
CA ILE A 514 -9.75 12.20 27.43
C ILE A 514 -8.32 11.96 26.94
N TYR A 515 -7.92 10.70 26.77
CA TYR A 515 -6.62 10.32 26.22
C TYR A 515 -6.41 10.90 24.82
N ALA A 516 -7.43 10.87 23.95
CA ALA A 516 -7.35 11.47 22.62
C ALA A 516 -7.10 12.98 22.68
N LYS A 517 -7.78 13.70 23.58
CA LYS A 517 -7.56 15.14 23.83
C LYS A 517 -6.16 15.42 24.39
N ALA A 518 -5.75 14.67 25.41
CA ALA A 518 -4.43 14.79 26.05
C ALA A 518 -3.29 14.52 25.08
N LYS A 519 -3.42 13.50 24.23
CA LYS A 519 -2.43 13.18 23.19
C LYS A 519 -2.31 14.27 22.15
N ALA A 520 -3.42 14.93 21.81
CA ALA A 520 -3.42 16.04 20.86
C ALA A 520 -2.78 17.30 21.46
N ALA A 521 -3.00 17.56 22.75
CA ALA A 521 -2.45 18.72 23.46
C ALA A 521 -0.98 18.54 23.90
N ALA A 522 -0.51 17.31 24.10
CA ALA A 522 0.82 17.02 24.62
C ALA A 522 1.93 17.58 23.73
N THR A 523 2.72 18.48 24.30
CA THR A 523 3.89 19.11 23.65
C THR A 523 5.03 18.11 23.46
N ASP A 524 5.31 17.29 24.47
CA ASP A 524 6.26 16.18 24.40
C ASP A 524 5.53 14.85 24.16
N GLN A 525 5.43 14.49 22.87
CA GLN A 525 4.81 13.24 22.42
C GLN A 525 5.57 11.98 22.87
N ILE A 526 6.87 12.09 23.18
CA ILE A 526 7.68 10.96 23.66
C ILE A 526 7.37 10.74 25.14
N ALA A 527 7.47 11.78 25.95
CA ALA A 527 7.12 11.72 27.37
C ALA A 527 5.66 11.26 27.57
N PHE A 528 4.71 11.76 26.75
CA PHE A 528 3.30 11.36 26.85
C PHE A 528 3.11 9.86 26.64
N LYS A 529 3.76 9.30 25.61
CA LYS A 529 3.72 7.86 25.34
C LYS A 529 4.38 7.05 26.44
N VAL A 530 5.48 7.53 27.00
CA VAL A 530 6.18 6.85 28.11
C VAL A 530 5.30 6.82 29.37
N ARG A 531 4.74 7.98 29.78
CA ARG A 531 3.84 8.08 30.94
C ARG A 531 2.61 7.19 30.78
N THR A 532 1.87 7.37 29.69
CA THR A 532 0.62 6.62 29.46
C THR A 532 0.85 5.11 29.34
N ARG A 533 2.01 4.70 28.81
CA ARG A 533 2.40 3.30 28.78
C ARG A 533 2.75 2.76 30.16
N ALA A 534 3.43 3.54 31.00
CA ALA A 534 3.74 3.16 32.38
C ALA A 534 2.45 2.97 33.20
N GLU A 535 1.51 3.90 33.09
CA GLU A 535 0.21 3.84 33.77
C GLU A 535 -0.65 2.67 33.32
N TRP A 536 -0.70 2.41 32.01
CA TRP A 536 -1.37 1.22 31.49
C TRP A 536 -0.71 -0.07 32.01
N ASN A 537 0.62 -0.16 32.01
CA ASN A 537 1.32 -1.33 32.54
C ASN A 537 1.05 -1.54 34.05
N TYR A 538 0.96 -0.46 34.83
CA TYR A 538 0.62 -0.52 36.25
C TYR A 538 -0.78 -1.13 36.44
N ARG A 539 -1.78 -0.64 35.70
CA ARG A 539 -3.14 -1.21 35.70
C ARG A 539 -3.11 -2.72 35.46
N GLU A 540 -2.42 -3.15 34.42
CA GLU A 540 -2.37 -4.55 34.00
C GLU A 540 -1.65 -5.47 35.00
N GLN A 541 -0.71 -4.95 35.80
CA GLN A 541 0.11 -5.74 36.72
C GLN A 541 -0.34 -5.67 38.18
N THR A 542 -1.05 -4.62 38.56
CA THR A 542 -1.35 -4.33 39.98
C THR A 542 -2.84 -4.39 40.29
N CYS A 543 -3.72 -4.04 39.35
CA CYS A 543 -5.15 -4.05 39.60
C CYS A 543 -5.79 -5.40 39.27
N HIS A 544 -6.14 -6.15 40.33
CA HIS A 544 -6.85 -7.43 40.25
C HIS A 544 -8.28 -7.36 40.84
N ASP A 545 -8.71 -6.19 41.31
CA ASP A 545 -10.05 -5.96 41.86
C ASP A 545 -10.66 -4.65 41.34
N ARG A 546 -11.97 -4.51 41.57
CA ARG A 546 -12.77 -3.37 41.12
C ARG A 546 -12.29 -2.05 41.74
N GLU A 547 -11.98 -2.07 43.03
CA GLU A 547 -11.64 -0.85 43.79
C GLU A 547 -10.31 -0.24 43.31
N CYS A 548 -9.33 -1.08 42.96
CA CYS A 548 -8.09 -0.63 42.34
C CYS A 548 -8.35 0.04 40.98
N LEU A 549 -9.20 -0.55 40.14
CA LEU A 549 -9.52 -0.01 38.82
C LEU A 549 -10.25 1.33 38.91
N VAL A 550 -11.24 1.45 39.81
CA VAL A 550 -11.97 2.72 40.01
C VAL A 550 -11.01 3.85 40.41
N ARG A 551 -10.09 3.59 41.35
CA ARG A 551 -9.09 4.59 41.76
C ARG A 551 -8.14 4.93 40.62
N TRP A 552 -7.65 3.92 39.91
CA TRP A 552 -6.77 4.12 38.77
C TRP A 552 -7.43 4.95 37.66
N TYR A 553 -8.69 4.66 37.31
CA TYR A 553 -9.43 5.44 36.31
C TYR A 553 -9.61 6.89 36.75
N ALA A 554 -9.95 7.14 38.03
CA ALA A 554 -10.06 8.50 38.56
C ALA A 554 -8.73 9.27 38.42
N ASP A 555 -7.63 8.68 38.89
CA ASP A 555 -6.29 9.30 38.84
C ASP A 555 -5.83 9.55 37.40
N GLN A 556 -6.08 8.60 36.48
CA GLN A 556 -5.72 8.77 35.09
C GLN A 556 -6.55 9.80 34.36
N LYS A 557 -7.86 9.88 34.64
CA LYS A 557 -8.71 10.91 34.04
C LYS A 557 -8.22 12.29 34.46
N THR A 558 -7.94 12.51 35.75
CA THR A 558 -7.42 13.80 36.25
C THR A 558 -6.09 14.16 35.60
N ALA A 559 -5.13 13.24 35.58
CA ALA A 559 -3.82 13.54 35.03
C ALA A 559 -3.86 13.77 33.51
N LEU A 560 -4.68 13.03 32.76
CA LEU A 560 -4.83 13.24 31.32
C LEU A 560 -5.63 14.51 31.02
N GLN A 561 -6.60 14.90 31.84
CA GLN A 561 -7.29 16.19 31.72
C GLN A 561 -6.31 17.36 31.92
N GLN A 562 -5.45 17.31 32.93
CA GLN A 562 -4.41 18.33 33.12
C GLN A 562 -3.45 18.42 31.93
N ILE A 563 -3.06 17.28 31.35
CA ILE A 563 -2.23 17.26 30.14
C ILE A 563 -3.01 17.83 28.94
N ALA A 564 -4.31 17.55 28.84
CA ALA A 564 -5.17 18.09 27.78
C ALA A 564 -5.30 19.62 27.85
N GLU A 565 -5.30 20.18 29.05
CA GLU A 565 -5.42 21.63 29.28
C GLU A 565 -4.09 22.36 29.17
N THR A 566 -3.01 21.79 29.72
CA THR A 566 -1.71 22.48 29.84
C THR A 566 -0.72 22.10 28.75
N GLY A 567 -0.93 20.97 28.06
CA GLY A 567 0.01 20.39 27.10
C GLY A 567 1.33 19.89 27.72
N ASN A 568 1.50 20.00 29.04
CA ASN A 568 2.69 19.57 29.76
C ASN A 568 2.47 18.16 30.32
N VAL A 569 3.37 17.24 29.97
CA VAL A 569 3.35 15.85 30.45
C VAL A 569 3.98 15.70 31.83
N ALA A 570 4.80 16.67 32.25
CA ALA A 570 5.37 16.74 33.58
C ALA A 570 4.38 17.42 34.54
N GLY A 571 3.44 16.64 35.08
CA GLY A 571 2.51 17.06 36.11
C GLY A 571 2.52 16.09 37.29
N ASN A 572 3.24 16.52 38.34
CA ASN A 572 3.39 16.06 39.74
C ASN A 572 3.46 14.56 40.05
#